data_AF-A0A662S8R3-F1
#
_entry.id   AF-A0A662S8R3-F1
#
_cell.length_a   1.000
_cell.length_b   1.000
_cell.length_c   1.000
_cell.angle_alpha   90.00
_cell.angle_beta   90.00
_cell.angle_gamma   90.00
#
_symmetry.space_group_name_H-M   'P 1'
#
loop_
_entity.id
_entity.type
_entity.pdbx_description
1 polymer ?
#
loop_
_entity_poly.entity_id
_entity_poly.type
_entity_poly.pdbx_seq_one_letter_code
_entity_poly.pdbx_strand_id
1 'polypeptide(L)'
;MAYSRWLCSDWYIFWHSSDAKKKEDEILAVWYAGIEDFPSYKYAEIREMLKKDDFSKIKGYTSKDHAFLREIFEAWISDVDKWYQESGDECTSIT
;
A
#
# COMPACT_ATOMS: atom_id res chain seq x y z
N MET A 1 -3.84 -8.27 -5.27
CA MET A 1 -4.60 -8.32 -3.99
C MET A 1 -3.77 -9.07 -2.96
N ALA A 2 -2.87 -8.37 -2.26
CA ALA A 2 -2.15 -8.94 -1.12
C ALA A 2 -3.06 -8.92 0.12
N TYR A 3 -3.62 -10.08 0.47
CA TYR A 3 -4.31 -10.27 1.75
C TYR A 3 -3.33 -10.92 2.73
N SER A 4 -2.89 -10.21 3.77
CA SER A 4 -2.27 -10.86 4.93
C SER A 4 -3.37 -11.49 5.80
N ARG A 5 -4.04 -12.51 5.26
CA ARG A 5 -4.95 -13.33 6.04
C ARG A 5 -4.10 -14.30 6.85
N TRP A 6 -3.95 -14.00 8.14
CA TRP A 6 -3.42 -14.90 9.18
C TRP A 6 -1.91 -15.18 9.14
N LEU A 7 -1.10 -14.16 9.44
CA LEU A 7 0.12 -14.35 10.23
C LEU A 7 -0.09 -13.58 11.52
N CYS A 8 0.54 -14.00 12.63
CA CYS A 8 0.46 -13.38 13.96
C CYS A 8 1.05 -11.94 13.97
N SER A 9 0.48 -11.06 13.17
CA SER A 9 0.92 -9.70 12.92
C SER A 9 -0.23 -8.80 13.34
N ASP A 10 0.09 -7.83 14.19
CA ASP A 10 -0.85 -6.81 14.66
C ASP A 10 -1.26 -5.84 13.53
N TRP A 11 -0.76 -6.04 12.30
CA TRP A 11 -0.98 -5.15 11.17
C TRP A 11 -2.16 -5.57 10.29
N TYR A 12 -3.07 -4.65 10.04
CA TYR A 12 -4.14 -4.76 9.06
C TYR A 12 -3.83 -3.85 7.88
N ILE A 13 -3.40 -4.42 6.76
CA ILE A 13 -2.99 -3.67 5.57
C ILE A 13 -3.84 -4.10 4.39
N PHE A 14 -4.49 -3.14 3.73
CA PHE A 14 -5.32 -3.41 2.56
C PHE A 14 -5.35 -2.24 1.60
N TRP A 15 -5.45 -2.58 0.31
CA TRP A 15 -5.66 -1.59 -0.75
C TRP A 15 -7.08 -1.03 -0.61
N HIS A 16 -7.18 0.23 -0.25
CA HIS A 16 -8.44 0.93 -0.10
C HIS A 16 -8.87 1.43 -1.48
N SER A 17 -9.83 0.74 -2.10
CA SER A 17 -10.40 1.17 -3.37
C SER A 17 -11.17 2.48 -3.17
N SER A 18 -10.60 3.58 -3.64
CA SER A 18 -11.33 4.82 -3.89
C SER A 18 -11.59 4.94 -5.38
N ASP A 19 -12.47 5.84 -5.80
CA ASP A 19 -12.68 6.27 -7.20
C ASP A 19 -11.42 7.02 -7.72
N ALA A 20 -10.26 6.36 -7.63
CA ALA A 20 -8.98 6.90 -8.03
C ALA A 20 -8.93 6.90 -9.56
N LYS A 21 -8.72 8.09 -10.14
CA LYS A 21 -8.62 8.26 -11.60
C LYS A 21 -7.19 8.10 -12.11
N LYS A 22 -6.22 8.05 -11.21
CA LYS A 22 -4.79 7.99 -11.49
C LYS A 22 -4.11 7.13 -10.43
N LYS A 23 -3.02 6.47 -10.82
CA LYS A 23 -2.22 5.62 -9.92
C LYS A 23 -1.72 6.37 -8.68
N GLU A 24 -1.44 7.66 -8.79
CA GLU A 24 -0.97 8.49 -7.68
C GLU A 24 -2.05 8.73 -6.61
N ASP A 25 -3.33 8.55 -6.97
CA ASP A 25 -4.47 8.70 -6.08
C ASP A 25 -4.87 7.39 -5.40
N GLU A 26 -4.18 6.28 -5.69
CA GLU A 26 -4.41 5.00 -5.00
C GLU A 26 -4.05 5.10 -3.53
N ILE A 27 -4.86 4.45 -2.69
CA ILE A 27 -4.78 4.56 -1.24
C ILE A 27 -4.52 3.18 -0.63
N LEU A 28 -3.54 3.11 0.26
CA LEU A 28 -3.24 1.97 1.10
C LEU A 28 -3.63 2.28 2.55
N ALA A 29 -4.55 1.50 3.11
CA ALA A 29 -4.84 1.54 4.55
C ALA A 29 -3.83 0.66 5.29
N VAL A 30 -3.20 1.21 6.33
CA VAL A 30 -2.17 0.51 7.14
C VAL A 30 -2.51 0.74 8.60
N TRP A 31 -3.16 -0.23 9.23
CA TRP A 31 -3.63 -0.11 10.61
C TRP A 31 -2.87 -1.06 11.52
N TYR A 32 -2.73 -0.67 12.79
CA TYR A 32 -2.05 -1.46 13.81
C TYR A 32 -3.01 -1.79 14.95
N ALA A 33 -3.05 -3.04 15.37
CA ALA A 33 -3.89 -3.54 16.45
C ALA A 33 -3.42 -2.90 17.76
N GLY A 34 -4.29 -2.08 18.35
CA GLY A 34 -3.96 -1.31 19.56
C GLY A 34 -3.85 0.20 19.33
N ILE A 35 -4.06 0.68 18.09
CA ILE A 35 -4.17 2.10 17.78
C ILE A 35 -5.56 2.38 17.20
N GLU A 36 -6.28 3.34 17.78
CA GLU A 36 -7.61 3.77 17.31
C GLU A 36 -7.56 4.70 16.09
N ASP A 37 -6.36 5.13 15.70
CA ASP A 37 -6.13 5.91 14.50
C ASP A 37 -6.02 4.97 13.29
N PHE A 38 -6.74 5.30 12.22
CA PHE A 38 -6.86 4.49 11.01
C PHE A 38 -6.19 5.18 9.83
N PRO A 39 -4.85 5.33 9.83
CA PRO A 39 -4.18 6.08 8.81
C PRO A 39 -4.26 5.38 7.45
N SER A 40 -4.37 6.21 6.43
CA SER A 40 -4.32 5.80 5.03
C SER A 40 -3.25 6.63 4.33
N TYR A 41 -2.56 6.00 3.38
CA TYR A 41 -1.42 6.57 2.70
C TYR A 41 -1.63 6.48 1.20
N LYS A 42 -1.27 7.53 0.48
CA LYS A 42 -1.32 7.52 -0.99
C LYS A 42 -0.14 6.77 -1.57
N TYR A 43 -0.27 6.31 -2.81
CA TYR A 43 0.80 5.70 -3.59
C TYR A 43 2.08 6.52 -3.57
N ALA A 44 1.97 7.84 -3.77
CA ALA A 44 3.12 8.75 -3.74
C ALA A 44 3.83 8.76 -2.37
N GLU A 45 3.06 8.70 -1.28
CA GLU A 45 3.60 8.72 0.09
C GLU A 45 4.32 7.41 0.40
N ILE A 46 3.73 6.26 0.08
CA ILE A 46 4.37 4.94 0.26
C ILE A 46 5.64 4.84 -0.58
N ARG A 47 5.61 5.32 -1.82
CA ARG A 47 6.80 5.36 -2.70
C ARG A 47 7.90 6.25 -2.13
N GLU A 48 7.55 7.38 -1.52
CA GLU A 48 8.51 8.25 -0.86
C GLU A 48 9.10 7.58 0.40
N MET A 49 8.26 6.92 1.20
CA MET A 49 8.70 6.17 2.39
C MET A 49 9.67 5.05 2.02
N LEU A 50 9.37 4.27 0.97
CA LEU A 50 10.27 3.24 0.43
C LEU A 50 11.59 3.83 -0.05
N LYS A 51 11.56 4.97 -0.74
CA LYS A 51 12.78 5.62 -1.24
C LYS A 51 13.66 6.15 -0.11
N LYS A 52 13.06 6.66 0.95
CA LYS A 52 13.76 7.17 2.15
C LYS A 52 14.15 6.07 3.13
N ASP A 53 13.61 4.87 2.95
CA ASP A 53 13.71 3.75 3.88
C ASP A 53 13.29 4.15 5.30
N ASP A 54 12.28 5.02 5.40
CA ASP A 54 11.83 5.62 6.65
C ASP A 54 10.33 5.42 6.84
N PHE A 55 10.00 4.49 7.74
CA PHE A 55 8.63 4.14 8.15
C PHE A 55 8.28 4.69 9.54
N SER A 56 9.11 5.55 10.13
CA SER A 56 8.91 6.08 11.48
C SER A 56 7.60 6.87 11.66
N LYS A 57 7.05 7.36 10.55
CA LYS A 57 5.77 8.08 10.52
C LYS A 57 4.56 7.17 10.69
N ILE A 58 4.73 5.87 10.50
CA ILE A 58 3.64 4.90 10.60
C ILE A 58 3.31 4.67 12.08
N LYS A 59 2.04 4.85 12.42
CA LYS A 59 1.54 4.59 13.76
C LYS A 59 1.69 3.11 14.11
N GLY A 60 2.31 2.82 15.25
CA GLY A 60 2.58 1.44 15.68
C GLY A 60 3.88 0.86 15.13
N TYR A 61 4.62 1.62 14.31
CA TYR A 61 5.88 1.16 13.74
C TYR A 61 6.92 0.84 14.81
N THR A 62 7.49 -0.36 14.71
CA THR A 62 8.71 -0.73 15.42
C THR A 62 9.78 -1.19 14.43
N SER A 63 11.05 -1.12 14.80
CA SER A 63 12.15 -1.59 13.94
C SER A 63 12.05 -3.07 13.56
N LYS A 64 11.28 -3.87 14.32
CA LYS A 64 11.04 -5.28 14.02
C LYS A 64 10.10 -5.47 12.82
N ASP A 65 9.17 -4.53 12.62
CA ASP A 65 8.19 -4.57 11.54
C ASP A 65 8.74 -4.01 10.23
N HIS A 66 9.94 -3.42 10.25
CA HIS A 66 10.53 -2.72 9.11
C HIS A 66 10.59 -3.59 7.85
N ALA A 67 11.15 -4.80 7.95
CA ALA A 67 11.26 -5.70 6.81
C ALA A 67 9.88 -6.14 6.29
N PHE A 68 8.95 -6.43 7.21
CA PHE A 68 7.59 -6.86 6.88
C PHE A 68 6.80 -5.77 6.16
N LEU A 69 6.80 -4.54 6.69
CA LEU A 69 6.13 -3.41 6.08
C LEU A 69 6.74 -3.07 4.72
N ARG A 70 8.07 -3.12 4.61
CA ARG A 70 8.76 -2.88 3.34
C ARG A 70 8.34 -3.86 2.26
N GLU A 71 8.32 -5.16 2.57
CA GLU A 71 7.90 -6.21 1.63
C GLU A 71 6.44 -5.97 1.15
N ILE A 72 5.54 -5.63 2.08
CA ILE A 72 4.14 -5.35 1.74
C ILE A 72 4.01 -4.10 0.87
N PHE A 73 4.76 -3.04 1.17
CA PHE A 73 4.72 -1.81 0.39
C PHE A 73 5.31 -2.00 -1.00
N GLU A 74 6.42 -2.71 -1.14
CA GLU A 74 7.00 -3.06 -2.44
C GLU A 74 6.03 -3.91 -3.26
N ALA A 75 5.41 -4.92 -2.64
CA ALA A 75 4.40 -5.76 -3.29
C ALA A 75 3.18 -4.95 -3.74
N TRP A 76 2.68 -4.04 -2.90
CA TRP A 76 1.55 -3.18 -3.24
C TRP A 76 1.87 -2.21 -4.38
N ILE A 77 3.04 -1.54 -4.35
CA ILE A 77 3.48 -0.67 -5.46
C ILE A 77 3.54 -1.46 -6.77
N SER A 78 4.09 -2.68 -6.74
CA SER A 78 4.15 -3.55 -7.91
C SER A 78 2.75 -3.96 -8.41
N ASP A 79 1.82 -4.26 -7.50
CA ASP A 79 0.43 -4.58 -7.84
C ASP A 79 -0.28 -3.37 -8.50
N VAL A 80 -0.08 -2.16 -7.98
CA VAL A 80 -0.65 -0.93 -8.55
C VAL A 80 -0.04 -0.63 -9.93
N ASP A 81 1.29 -0.70 -10.06
CA ASP A 81 1.98 -0.44 -11.32
C ASP A 81 1.51 -1.44 -12.40
N LYS A 82 1.38 -2.72 -12.05
CA LYS A 82 0.87 -3.74 -12.94
C LYS A 82 -0.58 -3.46 -13.35
N TRP A 83 -1.45 -3.11 -12.40
CA TRP A 83 -2.86 -2.83 -12.69
C TRP A 83 -3.01 -1.67 -13.68
N TYR A 84 -2.26 -0.57 -13.52
CA TYR A 84 -2.31 0.55 -14.45
C TYR A 84 -1.57 0.31 -15.77
N GLN A 85 -0.59 -0.60 -15.82
CA GLN A 85 -0.01 -1.07 -17.09
C GLN A 85 -1.04 -1.90 -17.89
N GLU A 86 -1.73 -2.83 -17.24
CA GLU A 86 -2.74 -3.69 -17.87
C GLU A 86 -4.03 -2.92 -18.23
N SER A 87 -4.51 -2.04 -17.35
CA SER A 87 -5.68 -1.20 -17.60
C SER A 87 -5.42 -0.04 -18.57
N GLY A 88 -4.15 0.35 -18.76
CA GLY A 88 -3.73 1.28 -19.82
C GLY A 88 -3.83 0.68 -21.23
N ASP A 89 -3.71 -0.65 -21.35
CA ASP A 89 -3.83 -1.40 -22.60
C ASP A 89 -5.31 -1.65 -22.99
N GLU A 90 -6.23 -1.76 -22.02
CA GLU A 90 -7.66 -1.95 -22.28
C GLU A 90 -8.37 -0.73 -22.89
N CYS A 91 -7.76 0.47 -22.86
CA CYS A 91 -8.33 1.67 -23.50
C CYS A 91 -7.91 1.86 -24.98
N THR A 92 -7.23 0.88 -25.59
CA THR A 92 -6.84 0.93 -27.02
C THR A 92 -7.50 -0.12 -27.91
N SER A 93 -8.40 -0.96 -27.38
CA SER A 93 -9.07 -2.02 -28.16
C SER A 93 -10.58 -1.81 -28.25
N ILE A 94 -11.02 -0.62 -28.69
CA ILE A 94 -12.33 -0.48 -29.32
C ILE A 94 -12.15 0.42 -30.55
N THR A 95 -11.91 -0.20 -31.70
CA THR A 95 -12.09 0.41 -33.03
C THR A 95 -12.91 -0.55 -33.87
#